data_AF-A0A432RPJ7-F1
#
_entry.id   AF-A0A432RPJ7-F1
#
_cell.length_a   1.000
_cell.length_b   1.000
_cell.length_c   1.000
_cell.angle_alpha   90.00
_cell.angle_beta   90.00
_cell.angle_gamma   90.00
#
_symmetry.space_group_name_H-M   'P 1'
#
loop_
_entity.id
_entity.type
_entity.pdbx_description
1 polymer ?
#
loop_
_entity_poly.entity_id
_entity_poly.type
_entity_poly.pdbx_seq_one_letter_code
_entity_poly.pdbx_strand_id
1 'polypeptide(L)' 'MGVIAKRSSMTFFSDGEDHYSHRVRIVLAEKAVTVDIIDVDPFNKPEELADINPY' A
#
# COMPACT_ATOMS: atom_id res chain seq x y z
N MET A 1 -6.36 30.95 -8.24
CA MET A 1 -5.32 29.91 -8.04
C MET A 1 -5.91 28.85 -7.14
N GLY A 2 -6.49 27.79 -7.72
CA GLY A 2 -7.05 26.70 -6.92
C GLY A 2 -5.92 25.94 -6.25
N VAL A 3 -5.94 25.89 -4.93
CA VAL A 3 -5.10 24.96 -4.16
C VAL A 3 -5.47 23.55 -4.57
N ILE A 4 -4.66 22.94 -5.43
CA ILE A 4 -4.70 21.49 -5.66
C ILE A 4 -4.18 20.88 -4.37
N ALA A 5 -5.10 20.54 -3.46
CA ALA A 5 -4.77 19.71 -2.31
C ALA A 5 -4.31 18.36 -2.88
N LYS A 6 -2.99 18.13 -2.86
CA LYS A 6 -2.41 16.82 -3.14
C LYS A 6 -3.08 15.87 -2.14
N ARG A 7 -4.06 15.07 -2.57
CA ARG A 7 -4.61 14.01 -1.72
C ARG A 7 -3.45 13.08 -1.44
N SER A 8 -2.88 13.17 -0.24
CA SER A 8 -1.87 12.22 0.22
C SER A 8 -2.62 10.91 0.48
N SER A 9 -2.85 10.12 -0.57
CA SER A 9 -3.35 8.76 -0.41
C SER A 9 -2.22 7.91 0.15
N MET A 10 -2.55 7.08 1.14
CA MET A 10 -1.64 6.09 1.67
C MET A 10 -1.40 5.02 0.60
N THR A 11 -0.17 4.54 0.47
CA THR A 11 0.19 3.39 -0.36
C THR A 11 0.37 2.17 0.52
N PHE A 12 -0.19 1.04 0.10
CA PHE A 12 -0.05 -0.25 0.77
C PHE A 12 0.50 -1.28 -0.20
N PHE A 13 1.77 -1.65 -0.01
CA PHE A 13 2.41 -2.76 -0.70
C PHE A 13 1.90 -4.07 -0.10
N SER A 14 1.25 -4.88 -0.92
CA SER A 14 0.45 -6.02 -0.48
C SER A 14 0.79 -7.24 -1.32
N ASP A 15 1.04 -8.37 -0.68
CA ASP A 15 1.14 -9.66 -1.36
C ASP A 15 -0.23 -10.38 -1.29
N GLY A 16 -0.71 -10.88 -2.42
CA GLY A 16 -1.97 -11.61 -2.52
C GLY A 16 -1.99 -12.90 -1.70
N GLU A 17 -0.85 -13.60 -1.59
CA GLU A 17 -0.72 -14.91 -0.93
C GLU A 17 -0.28 -14.81 0.54
N ASP A 18 0.15 -13.64 0.99
CA ASP A 18 0.55 -13.39 2.37
C ASP A 18 -0.64 -13.10 3.30
N HIS A 19 -0.70 -13.82 4.43
CA HIS A 19 -1.77 -13.64 5.40
C HIS A 19 -1.68 -12.31 6.16
N TYR A 20 -0.50 -11.72 6.32
CA TYR A 20 -0.36 -10.43 7.03
C TYR A 20 -0.97 -9.33 6.16
N SER A 21 -0.63 -9.36 4.87
CA SER A 21 -1.20 -8.50 3.84
C SER A 21 -2.72 -8.61 3.80
N HIS A 22 -3.26 -9.83 3.80
CA HIS A 22 -4.71 -10.05 3.79
C HIS A 22 -5.42 -9.47 5.03
N ARG A 23 -4.85 -9.64 6.23
CA ARG A 23 -5.43 -9.08 7.46
C ARG A 23 -5.56 -7.56 7.41
N VAL A 24 -4.55 -6.88 6.84
CA VAL A 24 -4.57 -5.42 6.67
C VAL A 24 -5.63 -5.01 5.65
N ARG A 25 -5.76 -5.73 4.51
CA ARG A 25 -6.81 -5.45 3.50
C ARG A 25 -8.22 -5.48 4.11
N ILE A 26 -8.50 -6.44 4.99
CA ILE A 26 -9.80 -6.53 5.69
C ILE A 26 -10.06 -5.25 6.51
N VAL A 27 -9.09 -4.80 7.30
CA VAL A 27 -9.27 -3.60 8.14
C VAL A 27 -9.39 -2.32 7.30
N LEU A 28 -8.62 -2.19 6.22
CA LEU A 28 -8.72 -1.05 5.32
C LEU A 28 -10.10 -0.95 4.66
N ALA A 29 -10.65 -2.09 4.23
CA ALA A 29 -12.02 -2.17 3.70
C ALA A 29 -13.07 -1.85 4.78
N GLU A 30 -12.96 -2.44 5.97
CA GLU A 30 -13.85 -2.20 7.12
C GLU A 30 -13.93 -0.72 7.50
N LYS A 31 -12.79 0.00 7.42
CA LYS A 31 -12.68 1.41 7.78
C LYS A 31 -12.95 2.37 6.62
N ALA A 32 -13.24 1.85 5.42
CA ALA A 32 -13.42 2.63 4.20
C ALA A 32 -12.28 3.64 3.94
N VAL A 33 -11.05 3.26 4.24
CA VAL A 33 -9.86 4.11 4.04
C VAL A 33 -9.51 4.11 2.55
N THR A 34 -9.34 5.31 1.98
CA THR A 34 -8.81 5.44 0.61
C THR A 34 -7.32 5.12 0.62
N VAL A 35 -6.95 4.04 -0.06
CA VAL A 35 -5.59 3.51 -0.13
C VAL A 35 -5.28 3.10 -1.56
N ASP A 36 -4.04 3.30 -1.99
CA ASP A 36 -3.50 2.75 -3.23
C ASP A 36 -2.81 1.42 -2.94
N ILE A 37 -3.33 0.32 -3.48
CA ILE A 37 -2.80 -1.03 -3.21
C ILE A 37 -1.89 -1.41 -4.36
N ILE A 38 -0.61 -1.63 -4.04
CA ILE A 38 0.39 -2.12 -4.97
C ILE A 38 0.60 -3.60 -4.69
N ASP A 39 0.31 -4.44 -5.68
CA ASP A 39 0.59 -5.88 -5.60
C ASP A 39 2.10 -6.12 -5.69
N VAL A 40 2.65 -6.87 -4.74
CA VAL A 40 4.09 -7.11 -4.63
C VAL A 40 4.38 -8.60 -4.59
N ASP A 41 5.23 -9.04 -5.53
CA ASP A 41 5.88 -10.33 -5.48
C ASP A 41 7.04 -10.28 -4.45
N PRO A 42 7.04 -11.13 -3.41
CA PRO A 42 8.11 -11.14 -2.41
C PRO A 42 9.50 -11.47 -2.98
N PHE A 43 9.57 -12.13 -4.14
CA PHE A 43 10.83 -12.46 -4.83
C PHE A 43 11.26 -11.39 -5.83
N ASN A 44 10.38 -10.44 -6.16
CA ASN A 44 10.64 -9.39 -7.12
C ASN A 44 9.99 -8.06 -6.68
N LYS A 45 10.49 -7.51 -5.57
CA LYS A 45 9.98 -6.28 -4.97
C LYS A 45 10.36 -5.04 -5.80
N PRO A 46 9.49 -4.02 -5.89
CA PRO A 46 9.84 -2.74 -6.51
C PRO A 46 11.04 -2.07 -5.81
N GLU A 47 11.92 -1.42 -6.58
CA GLU A 47 13.09 -0.70 -6.04
C GLU A 47 12.67 0.41 -5.06
N GLU A 48 11.60 1.13 -5.39
CA GLU A 48 11.03 2.19 -4.55
C GLU A 48 10.65 1.70 -3.13
N LEU A 49 10.33 0.41 -2.97
CA LEU A 49 10.03 -0.15 -1.65
C LEU A 49 11.29 -0.22 -0.78
N ALA A 50 12.45 -0.54 -1.38
CA ALA A 50 13.72 -0.61 -0.67
C ALA A 50 14.20 0.79 -0.21
N ASP A 51 13.84 1.84 -0.95
CA ASP A 51 14.17 3.23 -0.59
C ASP A 51 13.46 3.69 0.70
N ILE A 52 12.28 3.14 0.99
CA ILE A 52 11.44 3.56 2.13
C ILE A 52 11.31 2.51 3.23
N ASN A 53 11.64 1.24 2.95
CA ASN A 53 11.62 0.14 3.89
C ASN A 53 12.89 -0.74 3.70
N PRO A 54 13.83 -0.74 4.66
CA PRO A 54 15.09 -1.48 4.52
C PRO A 54 14.98 -2.99 4.80
N TYR A 55 13.77 -3.50 5.11
CA TYR A 55 13.48 -4.91 5.45
C TYR A 55 12.55 -5.54 4.42
#